data_AF-A0A7W1UPN3-F1
#
_entry.id   AF-A0A7W1UPN3-F1
#
_cell.length_a   1.000
_cell.length_b   1.000
_cell.length_c   1.000
_cell.angle_alpha   90.00
_cell.angle_beta   90.00
_cell.angle_gamma   90.00
#
_symmetry.space_group_name_H-M   'P 1'
#
loop_
_entity.id
_entity.type
_entity.pdbx_description
1 polymer ?
#
loop_
_entity_poly.entity_id
_entity_poly.type
_entity_poly.pdbx_seq_one_letter_code
_entity_poly.pdbx_strand_id
1 'polypeptide(L)'
;MYTLSEKQIDFILNDIKIRGVEMEDLQLNLLDHICCLIECELEPDGDFENFYQTIIQRFFEKELKEIEEETILLLTFKNYYAMKKAMIRTGFVSAIATIFGSIFKLMHWPGAGPLLVLG
;
A
#
# COMPACT_ATOMS: atom_id res chain seq x y z
N MET A 1 6.50 -28.05 -20.73
CA MET A 1 6.44 -27.26 -19.50
C MET A 1 7.82 -27.31 -18.91
N TYR A 2 8.49 -26.18 -18.87
CA TYR A 2 9.80 -26.07 -18.25
C TYR A 2 9.64 -26.21 -16.73
N THR A 3 10.62 -26.78 -16.03
CA THR A 3 10.58 -26.91 -14.57
C THR A 3 11.74 -26.14 -13.98
N LEU A 4 11.42 -25.14 -13.17
CA LEU A 4 12.44 -24.32 -12.51
C LEU A 4 13.16 -25.12 -11.43
N SER A 5 14.46 -24.93 -11.35
CA SER A 5 15.28 -25.42 -10.24
C SER A 5 15.19 -24.49 -9.03
N GLU A 6 15.39 -25.01 -7.82
CA GLU A 6 15.42 -24.20 -6.59
C GLU A 6 16.42 -23.02 -6.70
N LYS A 7 17.56 -23.23 -7.35
CA LYS A 7 18.56 -22.16 -7.59
C LYS A 7 18.03 -21.01 -8.44
N GLN A 8 17.19 -21.30 -9.43
CA GLN A 8 16.57 -20.28 -10.29
C GLN A 8 15.48 -19.52 -9.53
N ILE A 9 14.71 -20.22 -8.69
CA ILE A 9 13.71 -19.60 -7.82
C ILE A 9 14.40 -18.66 -6.82
N ASP A 10 15.48 -19.11 -6.19
CA ASP A 10 16.30 -18.29 -5.29
C ASP A 10 16.92 -17.08 -6.00
N PHE A 11 17.35 -17.26 -7.25
CA PHE A 11 17.86 -16.16 -8.06
C PHE A 11 16.78 -15.10 -8.31
N ILE A 12 15.59 -15.49 -8.75
CA ILE A 12 14.47 -14.57 -8.99
C ILE A 12 14.11 -13.82 -7.70
N LEU A 13 13.99 -14.53 -6.57
CA LEU A 13 13.66 -13.92 -5.29
C LEU A 13 14.71 -12.90 -4.83
N ASN A 14 16.00 -13.22 -5.00
CA ASN A 14 17.07 -12.29 -4.64
C ASN A 14 17.11 -11.08 -5.57
N ASP A 15 16.87 -11.26 -6.88
CA ASP A 15 16.83 -10.16 -7.84
C ASP A 15 15.67 -9.20 -7.54
N ILE A 16 14.48 -9.71 -7.22
CA ILE A 16 13.32 -8.90 -6.79
C ILE A 16 13.67 -8.04 -5.55
N LYS A 17 14.35 -8.63 -4.57
CA LYS A 17 14.80 -7.93 -3.35
C LYS A 17 15.82 -6.83 -3.66
N ILE A 18 16.81 -7.12 -4.50
CA ILE A 18 17.86 -6.16 -4.89
C ILE A 18 17.26 -4.98 -5.66
N ARG A 19 16.20 -5.21 -6.44
CA ARG A 19 15.46 -4.17 -7.19
C ARG A 19 14.57 -3.28 -6.33
N GLY A 20 14.54 -3.49 -5.01
CA GLY A 20 13.93 -2.55 -4.06
C GLY A 20 12.49 -2.86 -3.69
N VAL A 21 12.00 -4.09 -3.93
CA VAL A 21 10.72 -4.55 -3.36
C VAL A 21 10.98 -5.07 -1.95
N GLU A 22 10.54 -4.33 -0.94
CA GLU A 22 10.72 -4.64 0.49
C GLU A 22 9.54 -5.44 1.06
N MET A 23 8.31 -5.24 0.56
CA MET A 23 7.12 -5.94 1.05
C MET A 23 7.18 -7.44 0.74
N GLU A 24 7.22 -8.27 1.78
CA GLU A 24 7.31 -9.74 1.66
C GLU A 24 6.15 -10.35 0.86
N ASP A 25 4.91 -9.91 1.11
CA ASP A 25 3.75 -10.37 0.35
C ASP A 25 3.89 -10.06 -1.15
N LEU A 26 4.41 -8.88 -1.50
CA LEU A 26 4.62 -8.48 -2.88
C LEU A 26 5.76 -9.28 -3.53
N GLN A 27 6.85 -9.53 -2.80
CA GLN A 27 7.94 -10.39 -3.27
C GLN A 27 7.42 -11.78 -3.63
N LEU A 28 6.61 -12.39 -2.76
CA LEU A 28 6.05 -13.73 -2.98
C LEU A 28 5.06 -13.76 -4.15
N ASN A 29 4.21 -12.74 -4.29
CA ASN A 29 3.29 -12.63 -5.43
C ASN A 29 4.04 -12.46 -6.76
N LEU A 30 5.08 -11.64 -6.79
CA LEU A 30 5.93 -11.45 -7.98
C LEU A 30 6.69 -12.74 -8.30
N LEU A 31 7.28 -13.39 -7.29
CA LEU A 31 7.98 -14.66 -7.46
C LEU A 31 7.07 -15.71 -8.09
N ASP A 32 5.88 -15.94 -7.52
CA ASP A 32 4.93 -16.94 -8.00
C ASP A 32 4.50 -16.64 -9.45
N HIS A 33 4.21 -15.38 -9.76
CA HIS A 33 3.79 -15.00 -11.11
C HIS A 33 4.91 -15.15 -12.13
N ILE A 34 6.14 -14.74 -11.80
CA ILE A 34 7.31 -14.88 -12.67
C ILE A 34 7.63 -16.35 -12.89
N CYS A 35 7.63 -17.18 -11.84
CA CYS A 35 7.86 -18.61 -11.97
C CYS A 35 6.83 -19.25 -12.90
N CYS A 36 5.54 -18.96 -12.71
CA CYS A 36 4.47 -19.47 -13.55
C CYS A 36 4.63 -19.07 -15.03
N LEU A 37 4.98 -17.81 -15.30
CA LEU A 37 5.23 -17.33 -16.68
C LEU A 37 6.39 -18.08 -17.33
N ILE A 38 7.50 -18.26 -16.61
CA ILE A 38 8.67 -18.98 -17.15
C ILE A 38 8.34 -20.45 -17.42
N GLU A 39 7.66 -21.13 -16.51
CA GLU A 39 7.31 -22.55 -16.70
C GLU A 39 6.34 -22.78 -17.88
N CYS A 40 5.50 -21.79 -18.17
CA CYS A 40 4.51 -21.83 -19.25
C CYS A 40 5.08 -21.42 -20.61
N GLU A 41 5.88 -20.35 -20.66
CA GLU A 41 6.32 -19.72 -21.91
C GLU A 41 7.74 -20.14 -22.34
N LEU A 42 8.58 -20.65 -21.44
CA LEU A 42 9.95 -21.08 -21.76
C LEU A 42 9.96 -22.45 -22.46
N GLU A 43 10.68 -22.52 -23.59
CA GLU A 43 10.95 -23.77 -24.29
C GLU A 43 11.87 -24.69 -23.45
N PRO A 44 11.77 -26.04 -23.58
CA PRO A 44 12.53 -26.98 -22.75
C PRO A 44 14.07 -26.82 -22.82
N ASP A 45 14.56 -26.32 -23.95
CA ASP A 45 15.94 -26.04 -24.32
C ASP A 45 16.25 -24.53 -24.40
N GLY A 46 15.31 -23.69 -23.92
CA GLY A 46 15.43 -22.25 -23.89
C GLY A 46 16.43 -21.74 -22.85
N ASP A 47 16.98 -20.56 -23.10
CA ASP A 47 17.89 -19.86 -22.18
C ASP A 47 17.10 -19.11 -21.11
N PHE A 48 17.16 -19.62 -19.88
CA PHE A 48 16.51 -19.02 -18.72
C PHE A 48 16.91 -17.56 -18.49
N GLU A 49 18.19 -17.22 -18.61
CA GLU A 49 18.66 -15.88 -18.24
C GLU A 49 18.10 -14.83 -19.21
N ASN A 50 18.22 -15.09 -20.51
CA ASN A 50 17.67 -14.21 -21.54
C ASN A 50 16.14 -14.10 -21.47
N PHE A 51 15.46 -15.21 -21.19
CA PHE A 51 14.02 -15.21 -21.04
C PHE A 51 13.57 -14.45 -19.78
N TYR A 52 14.25 -14.65 -18.64
CA TYR A 52 13.99 -13.93 -17.40
C TYR A 52 14.12 -12.42 -17.58
N GLN A 53 15.18 -11.95 -18.23
CA GLN A 53 15.36 -10.52 -18.52
C GLN A 53 14.22 -9.93 -19.36
N THR A 54 13.60 -10.74 -20.22
CA THR A 54 12.43 -10.33 -21.02
C THR A 54 11.16 -10.30 -20.16
N ILE A 55 10.97 -11.30 -19.29
CA ILE A 55 9.80 -11.41 -18.42
C ILE A 55 9.80 -10.32 -17.36
N ILE A 56 10.93 -10.09 -16.68
CA ILE A 56 11.01 -9.12 -15.58
C ILE A 56 10.68 -7.70 -16.06
N GLN A 57 11.08 -7.34 -17.28
CA GLN A 57 10.74 -6.05 -17.91
C GLN A 57 9.24 -5.85 -18.16
N ARG A 58 8.42 -6.92 -18.18
CA ARG A 58 6.96 -6.79 -18.34
C ARG A 58 6.27 -6.27 -17.07
N PHE A 59 6.94 -6.30 -15.92
CA PHE A 59 6.37 -5.94 -14.63
C PHE A 59 6.53 -4.46 -14.27
N PHE A 60 7.45 -3.73 -14.92
CA PHE A 60 7.75 -2.35 -14.59
C PHE A 60 8.05 -1.51 -15.83
N GLU A 61 7.73 -0.21 -15.75
CA GLU A 61 8.02 0.76 -16.81
C GLU A 61 9.41 1.40 -16.63
N LYS A 62 9.81 1.68 -15.38
CA LYS A 62 11.17 2.16 -15.06
C LYS A 62 11.87 1.30 -14.03
N GLU A 63 11.23 1.04 -12.89
CA GLU A 63 11.83 0.30 -11.78
C GLU A 63 10.79 -0.57 -11.07
N LEU A 64 11.19 -1.75 -10.60
CA LEU A 64 10.29 -2.69 -9.91
C LEU A 64 9.70 -2.12 -8.61
N LYS A 65 10.42 -1.18 -7.98
CA LYS A 65 10.00 -0.46 -6.78
C LYS A 65 8.72 0.36 -6.96
N GLU A 66 8.40 0.80 -8.18
CA GLU A 66 7.20 1.60 -8.47
C GLU A 66 5.91 0.87 -8.05
N ILE A 67 5.88 -0.47 -8.23
CA ILE A 67 4.74 -1.32 -7.86
C ILE A 67 4.46 -1.24 -6.34
N GLU A 68 5.53 -1.24 -5.55
CA GLU A 68 5.43 -1.13 -4.10
C GLU A 68 5.00 0.28 -3.67
N GLU A 69 5.59 1.31 -4.28
CA GLU A 69 5.23 2.70 -4.01
C GLU A 69 3.74 2.96 -4.32
N GLU A 70 3.22 2.48 -5.45
CA GLU A 70 1.79 2.55 -5.78
C GLU A 70 0.91 1.78 -4.79
N THR A 71 1.34 0.61 -4.36
CA THR A 71 0.59 -0.21 -3.38
C THR A 71 0.52 0.51 -2.03
N ILE A 72 1.64 1.03 -1.54
CA ILE A 72 1.72 1.82 -0.32
C ILE A 72 0.87 3.08 -0.45
N LEU A 73 0.92 3.75 -1.60
CA LEU A 73 0.13 4.93 -1.89
C LEU A 73 -1.37 4.63 -1.78
N LEU A 74 -1.85 3.55 -2.40
CA LEU A 74 -3.25 3.12 -2.34
C LEU A 74 -3.68 2.73 -0.92
N LEU A 75 -2.86 1.97 -0.20
CA LEU A 75 -3.12 1.57 1.20
C LEU A 75 -3.18 2.81 2.12
N THR A 76 -2.25 3.74 1.94
CA THR A 76 -2.18 4.98 2.72
C THR A 76 -3.35 5.89 2.38
N PHE A 77 -3.68 6.06 1.10
CA PHE A 77 -4.79 6.93 0.69
C PHE A 77 -6.17 6.39 1.06
N LYS A 78 -6.35 5.07 1.07
CA LYS A 78 -7.59 4.43 1.56
C LYS A 78 -7.89 4.87 2.99
N ASN A 79 -6.88 4.85 3.86
CA ASN A 79 -7.02 5.31 5.24
C ASN A 79 -7.05 6.83 5.36
N TYR A 80 -6.31 7.55 4.50
CA TYR A 80 -6.31 9.01 4.45
C TYR A 80 -7.71 9.58 4.21
N TYR A 81 -8.51 8.99 3.31
CA TYR A 81 -9.85 9.51 3.02
C TYR A 81 -10.78 9.37 4.22
N ALA A 82 -10.72 8.23 4.93
CA ALA A 82 -11.46 8.02 6.16
C ALA A 82 -11.02 9.00 7.27
N MET A 83 -9.72 9.18 7.45
CA MET A 83 -9.13 10.11 8.42
C MET A 83 -9.52 11.57 8.11
N LYS A 84 -9.44 12.00 6.85
CA LYS A 84 -9.84 13.33 6.41
C LYS A 84 -11.32 13.61 6.68
N LYS A 85 -12.19 12.64 6.39
CA LYS A 85 -13.63 12.75 6.68
C LYS A 85 -13.91 12.77 8.19
N ALA A 86 -13.14 12.06 9.00
CA ALA A 86 -13.24 12.13 10.45
C ALA A 86 -12.81 13.52 10.97
N MET A 87 -11.64 14.02 10.54
CA MET A 87 -11.10 15.32 10.90
C MET A 87 -12.09 16.48 10.61
N ILE A 88 -12.70 16.48 9.43
CA ILE A 88 -13.69 17.51 9.06
C ILE A 88 -14.93 17.42 9.96
N ARG A 89 -15.42 16.21 10.24
CA ARG A 89 -16.59 16.02 11.11
C ARG A 89 -16.29 16.43 12.55
N THR A 90 -15.15 16.04 13.12
CA THR A 90 -14.79 16.39 14.49
C THR A 90 -14.54 17.88 14.64
N GLY A 91 -13.88 18.52 13.66
CA GLY A 91 -13.70 19.98 13.65
C GLY A 91 -15.02 20.74 13.60
N PHE A 92 -15.98 20.29 12.80
CA PHE A 92 -17.31 20.89 12.76
C PHE A 92 -18.08 20.73 14.08
N VAL A 93 -18.04 19.53 14.67
CA VAL A 93 -18.68 19.26 15.98
C VAL A 93 -18.06 20.11 17.09
N SER A 94 -16.73 20.24 17.10
CA SER A 94 -15.98 21.08 18.05
C SER A 94 -16.38 22.56 17.95
N ALA A 95 -16.42 23.10 16.72
CA ALA A 95 -16.85 24.48 16.50
C ALA A 95 -18.27 24.74 17.02
N ILE A 96 -19.20 23.83 16.75
CA ILE A 96 -20.58 23.90 17.27
C ILE A 96 -20.57 23.82 18.80
N ALA A 97 -19.88 22.84 19.39
CA ALA A 97 -19.82 22.66 20.83
C ALA A 97 -19.28 23.91 21.54
N THR A 98 -18.24 24.54 21.00
CA THR A 98 -17.67 25.78 21.54
C THR A 98 -18.66 26.95 21.48
N ILE A 99 -19.39 27.11 20.36
CA ILE A 99 -20.40 28.17 20.21
C ILE A 99 -21.55 27.94 21.20
N PHE A 100 -22.09 26.72 21.26
CA PHE A 100 -23.17 26.37 22.18
C PHE A 100 -22.73 26.48 23.65
N GLY A 101 -21.52 26.04 24.00
CA GLY A 101 -20.94 26.20 25.33
C GLY A 101 -20.84 27.66 25.76
N SER A 102 -20.47 28.55 24.82
CA SER A 102 -20.42 29.99 25.05
C SER A 102 -21.81 30.58 25.32
N ILE A 103 -22.83 30.19 24.57
CA ILE A 103 -24.22 30.63 24.77
C ILE A 103 -24.77 30.14 26.12
N PHE A 104 -24.54 28.87 26.46
CA PHE A 104 -24.98 28.29 27.74
C PHE A 104 -24.34 29.00 28.94
N LYS A 105 -23.08 29.44 28.80
CA LYS A 105 -22.39 30.23 29.82
C LYS A 105 -23.03 31.61 30.01
N LEU A 106 -23.44 32.28 28.94
CA LEU A 106 -24.15 33.56 29.02
C LEU A 106 -25.53 33.39 29.68
N MET A 107 -26.26 32.33 29.33
CA MET A 107 -27.60 32.04 29.87
C MET A 107 -27.60 31.45 31.30
N HIS A 108 -26.43 31.27 31.93
CA HIS A 108 -26.27 30.66 33.26
C HIS A 108 -26.88 29.25 33.38
N TRP A 109 -26.99 28.54 32.25
CA TRP A 109 -27.55 27.19 32.24
C TRP A 109 -26.54 26.15 32.72
N PRO A 110 -26.97 25.17 33.53
CA PRO A 110 -26.08 24.10 34.02
C PRO A 110 -25.56 23.28 32.82
N GLY A 111 -24.26 22.99 32.80
CA GLY A 111 -23.61 22.22 31.74
C GLY A 111 -22.69 23.02 30.79
N ALA A 112 -22.61 24.34 30.94
CA ALA A 112 -21.72 25.19 30.12
C ALA A 112 -20.23 24.85 30.25
N GLY A 113 -19.76 24.49 31.45
CA GLY A 113 -18.35 24.19 31.73
C GLY A 113 -17.83 22.98 30.95
N PRO A 114 -18.46 21.78 31.10
CA PRO A 114 -18.06 20.60 30.35
C PRO A 114 -18.12 20.79 28.83
N LEU A 115 -19.12 21.51 28.32
CA LEU A 115 -19.30 21.73 26.88
C LEU A 115 -18.23 22.64 26.25
N LEU A 116 -17.69 23.59 27.03
CA LEU A 116 -16.60 24.48 26.60
C LEU A 116 -15.22 23.83 26.72
N VAL A 117 -15.06 22.87 27.63
CA VAL A 117 -13.78 22.14 27.84
C VAL A 117 -13.65 20.95 26.89
N LEU A 118 -14.77 20.30 26.54
CA LEU A 118 -14.81 19.15 25.62
C LEU A 118 -15.00 19.56 24.15
N GLY A 119 -15.48 20.79 23.92
CA GLY A 119 -15.72 21.36 22.60
C GLY A 119 -14.45 21.83 21.90
#